data_AF-A0A6B2XGY2-F1
#
_entry.id   AF-A0A6B2XGY2-F1
#
_cell.length_a   1.000
_cell.length_b   1.000
_cell.length_c   1.000
_cell.angle_alpha   90.00
_cell.angle_beta   90.00
_cell.angle_gamma   90.00
#
_symmetry.space_group_name_H-M   'P 1'
#
loop_
_entity.id
_entity.type
_entity.pdbx_description
1 polymer ?
#
loop_
_entity_poly.entity_id
_entity_poly.type
_entity_poly.pdbx_seq_one_letter_code
_entity_poly.pdbx_strand_id
1 'polypeptide(L)'
;MSLAMETAAESAAAHEDAPRRSWAAVLALARFETRDLLRYIPVLATLLLYVGWTAWTLFHSKDGMDAFPALQNVDRGTQSGPLLLGIGLFVCVNRCTLRSRRRGTDRQFDVLAMERWRRTVAHILSIVPFAVFTALVVLAEFARQALRAGAVGHASPAELAVGPLYVLLCGAIGVLLARLIPTTFAAPFGVIAFVVLSLFVSEATNDAAWSRWLSPIVSESSGDTVLPSDLVGRPAAWHALYLTGLFLLLALGAVLVSGGRELWLKAGTAGALALTLAGVVGQSGGVSPELAAARARATVSPQKEQSCVTRGGSTYCAFPEWTGHTGTWAGVVDRVQSLAGGTAARQPLLVRQRVDARYGLSGEGAIEPFTAPDQVTVGTRWGGNRIPEFAVGVASVLVAGSESKGSDLCDGRVVTTMWLALGGASHPLGELRNVRIDDSVTGSAYVLAPTSGLSMSAEQTDVVRELLGRPRGEVTAAVQRHWAELTASGVSTTQVAKVLGAEVPKGAKDCAEE
;
A
#
# COMPACT_ATOMS: atom_id res chain seq x y z
N MET A 1 20.94 -86.01 31.97
CA MET A 1 19.80 -85.14 31.62
C MET A 1 20.38 -83.81 31.19
N SER A 2 20.15 -83.46 29.93
CA SER A 2 20.61 -82.23 29.29
C SER A 2 19.67 -81.09 29.66
N LEU A 3 20.21 -79.95 30.11
CA LEU A 3 19.49 -78.68 30.15
C LEU A 3 20.36 -77.65 29.44
N ALA A 4 20.11 -77.53 28.14
CA ALA A 4 20.58 -76.41 27.34
C ALA A 4 19.82 -75.16 27.78
N MET A 5 20.54 -74.16 28.28
CA MET A 5 20.02 -72.82 28.48
C MET A 5 20.24 -72.07 27.17
N GLU A 6 19.16 -71.95 26.41
CA GLU A 6 19.07 -71.17 25.18
C GLU A 6 19.00 -69.69 25.56
N THR A 7 20.13 -68.99 25.49
CA THR A 7 20.16 -67.52 25.53
C THR A 7 19.62 -66.99 24.21
N ALA A 8 18.33 -66.66 24.22
CA ALA A 8 17.70 -65.87 23.17
C ALA A 8 18.37 -64.49 23.09
N ALA A 9 18.99 -64.23 21.94
CA ALA A 9 19.49 -62.94 21.55
C ALA A 9 18.29 -62.01 21.26
N GLU A 10 17.90 -61.20 22.24
CA GLU A 10 16.91 -60.15 22.06
C GLU A 10 17.49 -58.80 22.51
N SER A 11 18.28 -58.17 21.63
CA SER A 11 18.49 -56.71 21.65
C SER A 11 19.23 -56.26 20.39
N ALA A 12 18.51 -56.11 19.28
CA ALA A 12 19.06 -55.44 18.08
C ALA A 12 18.04 -54.55 17.34
N ALA A 13 16.80 -54.39 17.84
CA ALA A 13 15.78 -53.55 17.19
C ALA A 13 15.60 -52.15 17.82
N ALA A 14 16.40 -51.78 18.83
CA ALA A 14 16.16 -50.57 19.63
C ALA A 14 16.77 -49.26 19.06
N HIS A 15 17.56 -49.30 17.98
CA HIS A 15 18.31 -48.11 17.54
C HIS A 15 17.67 -47.30 16.39
N GLU A 16 16.81 -47.87 15.55
CA GLU A 16 16.18 -47.11 14.46
C GLU A 16 14.96 -46.27 14.92
N ASP A 17 14.35 -46.62 16.04
CA ASP A 17 13.11 -46.00 16.55
C ASP A 17 13.34 -44.78 17.47
N ALA A 18 14.49 -44.72 18.14
CA ALA A 18 14.83 -43.65 19.08
C ALA A 18 14.86 -42.24 18.44
N PRO A 19 15.51 -42.01 17.27
CA PRO A 19 15.52 -40.69 16.65
C PRO A 19 14.13 -40.25 16.15
N ARG A 20 13.31 -41.18 15.64
CA ARG A 20 11.92 -40.89 15.20
C ARG A 20 11.01 -40.52 16.36
N ARG A 21 11.09 -41.24 17.49
CA ARG A 21 10.35 -40.91 18.73
C ARG A 21 10.77 -39.54 19.30
N SER A 22 12.04 -39.15 19.16
CA SER A 22 12.55 -37.86 19.66
C SER A 22 11.99 -36.64 18.90
N TRP A 23 11.80 -36.74 17.58
CA TRP A 23 11.20 -35.65 16.78
C TRP A 23 9.69 -35.58 16.92
N ALA A 24 9.02 -36.72 17.10
CA ALA A 24 7.60 -36.75 17.43
C ALA A 24 7.31 -35.97 18.73
N ALA A 25 8.18 -36.09 19.75
CA ALA A 25 8.07 -35.32 20.99
C ALA A 25 8.26 -33.80 20.77
N VAL A 26 9.20 -33.40 19.92
CA VAL A 26 9.40 -31.98 19.55
C VAL A 26 8.16 -31.41 18.87
N LEU A 27 7.59 -32.12 17.89
CA LEU A 27 6.38 -31.70 17.18
C LEU A 27 5.15 -31.68 18.10
N ALA A 28 5.03 -32.66 19.00
CA ALA A 28 3.97 -32.67 20.00
C ALA A 28 4.06 -31.47 20.95
N LEU A 29 5.27 -31.12 21.42
CA LEU A 29 5.48 -29.92 22.23
C LEU A 29 5.20 -28.64 21.42
N ALA A 30 5.68 -28.55 20.18
CA ALA A 30 5.41 -27.40 19.32
C ALA A 30 3.90 -27.17 19.15
N ARG A 31 3.15 -28.24 18.86
CA ARG A 31 1.68 -28.20 18.75
C ARG A 31 1.01 -27.78 20.05
N PHE A 32 1.51 -28.27 21.18
CA PHE A 32 1.01 -27.87 22.50
C PHE A 32 1.26 -26.38 22.76
N GLU A 33 2.47 -25.88 22.52
CA GLU A 33 2.80 -24.47 22.73
C GLU A 33 2.06 -23.55 21.76
N THR A 34 1.87 -23.93 20.49
CA THR A 34 1.01 -23.17 19.56
C THR A 34 -0.42 -23.03 20.11
N ARG A 35 -1.00 -24.12 20.61
CA ARG A 35 -2.35 -24.09 21.19
C ARG A 35 -2.42 -23.27 22.46
N ASP A 36 -1.37 -23.30 23.27
CA ASP A 36 -1.33 -22.52 24.50
C ASP A 36 -1.12 -21.02 24.21
N LEU A 37 -0.29 -20.68 23.21
CA LEU A 37 -0.13 -19.32 22.71
C LEU A 37 -1.46 -18.69 22.30
N LEU A 38 -2.33 -19.45 21.60
CA LEU A 38 -3.68 -18.99 21.23
C LEU A 38 -4.60 -18.69 22.43
N ARG A 39 -4.31 -19.22 23.62
CA ARG A 39 -5.08 -18.95 24.84
C ARG A 39 -4.62 -17.71 25.59
N TYR A 40 -3.45 -17.16 25.26
CA TYR A 40 -3.00 -15.91 25.86
C TYR A 40 -3.81 -14.74 25.30
N ILE A 41 -4.43 -13.97 26.20
CA ILE A 41 -5.27 -12.82 25.86
C ILE A 41 -4.58 -11.88 24.85
N PRO A 42 -3.29 -11.49 24.99
CA PRO A 42 -2.64 -10.61 24.01
C PRO A 42 -2.57 -11.20 22.60
N VAL A 43 -2.26 -12.50 22.46
CA VAL A 43 -2.17 -13.16 21.15
C VAL A 43 -3.56 -13.27 20.53
N LEU A 44 -4.55 -13.73 21.29
CA LEU A 44 -5.92 -13.86 20.80
C LEU A 44 -6.50 -12.50 20.40
N ALA A 45 -6.36 -11.47 21.23
CA ALA A 45 -6.88 -10.15 20.98
C ALA A 45 -6.23 -9.50 19.75
N THR A 46 -4.91 -9.57 19.61
CA THR A 46 -4.20 -9.02 18.45
C THR A 46 -4.48 -9.79 17.17
N LEU A 47 -4.64 -11.12 17.24
CA LEU A 47 -5.06 -11.95 16.11
C LEU A 47 -6.48 -11.60 15.65
N LEU A 48 -7.43 -11.51 16.58
CA LEU A 48 -8.81 -11.13 16.28
C LEU A 48 -8.90 -9.70 15.75
N LEU A 49 -8.10 -8.77 16.30
CA LEU A 49 -8.01 -7.41 15.79
C LEU A 49 -7.44 -7.39 14.38
N TYR A 50 -6.36 -8.13 14.11
CA TYR A 50 -5.76 -8.21 12.77
C TYR A 50 -6.76 -8.77 11.74
N VAL A 51 -7.37 -9.91 12.02
CA VAL A 51 -8.35 -10.55 11.12
C VAL A 51 -9.61 -9.69 11.00
N GLY A 52 -10.12 -9.16 12.11
CA GLY A 52 -11.32 -8.32 12.14
C GLY A 52 -11.11 -7.02 11.39
N TRP A 53 -9.95 -6.37 11.54
CA TRP A 53 -9.58 -5.18 10.79
C TRP A 53 -9.45 -5.49 9.30
N THR A 54 -8.70 -6.53 8.91
CA THR A 54 -8.58 -6.93 7.50
C THR A 54 -9.93 -7.32 6.91
N ALA A 55 -10.79 -8.06 7.62
CA ALA A 55 -12.13 -8.38 7.14
C ALA A 55 -12.98 -7.11 7.00
N TRP A 56 -12.94 -6.21 7.98
CA TRP A 56 -13.64 -4.94 7.93
C TRP A 56 -13.22 -4.12 6.71
N THR A 57 -11.91 -3.95 6.47
CA THR A 57 -11.42 -3.22 5.31
C THR A 57 -11.81 -3.91 4.01
N LEU A 58 -11.79 -5.24 3.93
CA LEU A 58 -12.18 -5.98 2.74
C LEU A 58 -13.67 -5.86 2.38
N PHE A 59 -14.55 -5.79 3.39
CA PHE A 59 -16.01 -5.78 3.18
C PHE A 59 -16.66 -4.39 3.28
N HIS A 60 -16.04 -3.44 3.98
CA HIS A 60 -16.64 -2.14 4.29
C HIS A 60 -15.81 -0.95 3.81
N SER A 61 -14.64 -1.15 3.19
CA SER A 61 -14.01 -0.05 2.45
C SER A 61 -14.93 0.35 1.30
N LYS A 62 -15.56 1.53 1.44
CA LYS A 62 -16.10 2.23 0.29
C LYS A 62 -14.94 2.45 -0.68
N ASP A 63 -15.19 2.30 -1.97
CA ASP A 63 -14.21 2.66 -2.98
C ASP A 63 -13.72 4.09 -2.68
N GLY A 64 -12.44 4.19 -2.32
CA GLY A 64 -11.84 5.42 -1.83
C GLY A 64 -11.55 6.39 -2.97
N MET A 65 -10.64 7.33 -2.74
CA MET A 65 -10.20 8.26 -3.79
C MET A 65 -9.77 7.55 -5.08
N ASP A 66 -9.23 6.33 -4.98
CA ASP A 66 -8.93 5.43 -6.11
C ASP A 66 -9.71 4.12 -5.96
N ALA A 67 -10.69 3.89 -6.82
CA ALA A 67 -11.48 2.65 -6.81
C ALA A 67 -10.71 1.46 -7.42
N PHE A 68 -9.70 1.75 -8.25
CA PHE A 68 -8.94 0.75 -9.00
C PHE A 68 -7.55 0.56 -8.39
N PRO A 69 -7.29 -0.60 -7.76
CA PRO A 69 -6.06 -0.80 -7.00
C PRO A 69 -4.85 -1.06 -7.92
N ALA A 70 -3.71 -0.45 -7.59
CA ALA A 70 -2.41 -0.82 -8.12
C ALA A 70 -1.78 -1.92 -7.25
N LEU A 71 -1.51 -3.09 -7.82
CA LEU A 71 -1.14 -4.31 -7.07
C LEU A 71 0.19 -4.18 -6.30
N GLN A 72 1.15 -3.43 -6.85
CA GLN A 72 2.42 -3.06 -6.25
C GLN A 72 2.30 -2.06 -5.08
N ASN A 73 1.11 -1.48 -4.86
CA ASN A 73 0.81 -0.72 -3.65
C ASN A 73 0.09 -1.60 -2.63
N VAL A 74 -0.79 -2.49 -3.10
CA VAL A 74 -1.52 -3.44 -2.26
C VAL A 74 -0.54 -4.36 -1.52
N ASP A 75 0.42 -4.97 -2.22
CA ASP A 75 1.39 -5.88 -1.59
C ASP A 75 2.22 -5.20 -0.50
N ARG A 76 2.69 -3.97 -0.74
CA ARG A 76 3.38 -3.12 0.25
C ARG A 76 2.49 -2.76 1.43
N GLY A 77 1.20 -2.50 1.17
CA GLY A 77 0.19 -2.20 2.18
C GLY A 77 -0.01 -3.34 3.19
N THR A 78 0.25 -4.59 2.80
CA THR A 78 0.04 -5.76 3.67
C THR A 78 1.06 -5.89 4.82
N GLN A 79 2.17 -5.13 4.79
CA GLN A 79 3.29 -5.31 5.72
C GLN A 79 3.01 -4.83 7.15
N SER A 80 2.18 -3.80 7.31
CA SER A 80 1.91 -3.18 8.62
C SER A 80 0.82 -3.91 9.41
N GLY A 81 -0.10 -4.60 8.74
CA GLY A 81 -1.22 -5.32 9.37
C GLY A 81 -0.83 -6.25 10.53
N PRO A 82 0.17 -7.15 10.39
CA PRO A 82 0.53 -8.10 11.44
C PRO A 82 1.42 -7.51 12.55
N LEU A 83 1.69 -6.21 12.58
CA LEU A 83 2.61 -5.58 13.53
C LEU A 83 2.25 -5.89 15.00
N LEU A 84 0.99 -5.64 15.38
CA LEU A 84 0.52 -5.88 16.75
C LEU A 84 0.52 -7.38 17.10
N LEU A 85 0.21 -8.24 16.14
CA LEU A 85 0.29 -9.69 16.31
C LEU A 85 1.73 -10.14 16.57
N GLY A 86 2.70 -9.62 15.81
CA GLY A 86 4.12 -9.88 16.02
C GLY A 86 4.59 -9.48 17.42
N ILE A 87 4.22 -8.28 17.89
CA ILE A 87 4.53 -7.81 19.26
C ILE A 87 3.89 -8.73 20.32
N GLY A 88 2.61 -9.07 20.15
CA GLY A 88 1.90 -9.98 21.06
C GLY A 88 2.56 -11.36 21.15
N LEU A 89 2.99 -11.90 20.00
CA LEU A 89 3.73 -13.16 19.92
C LEU A 89 5.10 -13.06 20.57
N PHE A 90 5.88 -12.02 20.30
CA PHE A 90 7.18 -11.80 20.93
C PHE A 90 7.09 -11.92 22.47
N VAL A 91 6.14 -11.20 23.08
CA VAL A 91 5.96 -11.20 24.54
C VAL A 91 5.50 -12.57 25.05
N CYS A 92 4.51 -13.19 24.39
CA CYS A 92 3.93 -14.45 24.86
C CYS A 92 4.87 -15.64 24.65
N VAL A 93 5.60 -15.69 23.53
CA VAL A 93 6.60 -16.72 23.24
C VAL A 93 7.76 -16.64 24.24
N ASN A 94 8.24 -15.44 24.56
CA ASN A 94 9.23 -15.25 25.62
C ASN A 94 8.73 -15.83 26.96
N ARG A 95 7.51 -15.49 27.35
CA ARG A 95 6.87 -15.99 28.58
C ARG A 95 6.70 -17.51 28.59
N CYS A 96 6.30 -18.11 27.47
CA CYS A 96 6.16 -19.56 27.32
C CYS A 96 7.51 -20.27 27.42
N THR A 97 8.55 -19.73 26.77
CA THR A 97 9.92 -20.27 26.80
C THR A 97 10.51 -20.26 28.20
N LEU A 98 10.11 -19.31 29.06
CA LEU A 98 10.49 -19.22 30.47
C LEU A 98 9.60 -20.05 31.41
N ARG A 99 8.56 -20.73 30.92
CA ARG A 99 7.55 -21.41 31.77
C ARG A 99 8.17 -22.43 32.71
N SER A 100 9.06 -23.29 32.19
CA SER A 100 9.66 -24.37 32.99
C SER A 100 10.42 -23.82 34.20
N ARG A 101 11.20 -22.76 33.98
CA ARG A 101 11.96 -22.04 35.00
C ARG A 101 11.05 -21.31 35.98
N ARG A 102 10.05 -20.57 35.49
CA ARG A 102 9.08 -19.83 36.32
C ARG A 102 8.31 -20.73 37.28
N ARG A 103 8.05 -21.98 36.87
CA ARG A 103 7.33 -22.97 37.68
C ARG A 103 8.26 -23.91 38.46
N GLY A 104 9.58 -23.71 38.41
CA GLY A 104 10.56 -24.57 39.10
C GLY A 104 10.67 -26.00 38.55
N THR A 105 10.05 -26.28 37.40
CA THR A 105 9.97 -27.62 36.79
C THR A 105 11.17 -27.99 35.93
N ASP A 106 12.16 -27.10 35.76
CA ASP A 106 13.31 -27.33 34.85
C ASP A 106 14.09 -28.61 35.24
N ARG A 107 14.31 -28.83 36.54
CA ARG A 107 15.00 -30.02 37.07
C ARG A 107 14.28 -31.34 36.76
N GLN A 108 12.95 -31.31 36.59
CA GLN A 108 12.15 -32.49 36.25
C GLN A 108 12.28 -32.83 34.76
N PHE A 109 12.41 -31.81 33.89
CA PHE A 109 12.63 -32.01 32.46
C PHE A 109 14.07 -32.42 32.12
N ASP A 110 15.03 -32.05 32.96
CA ASP A 110 16.46 -32.36 32.78
C ASP A 110 16.79 -33.84 33.00
N VAL A 111 15.93 -34.60 33.69
CA VAL A 111 16.21 -36.00 34.03
C VAL A 111 15.92 -36.94 32.86
N LEU A 112 14.76 -36.88 32.18
CA LEU A 112 14.43 -37.91 31.15
C LEU A 112 13.43 -37.51 30.04
N ALA A 113 12.92 -36.27 29.96
CA ALA A 113 11.81 -35.98 29.03
C ALA A 113 12.25 -35.40 27.67
N MET A 114 13.11 -34.38 27.64
CA MET A 114 13.62 -33.78 26.40
C MET A 114 14.78 -32.81 26.63
N GLU A 115 15.85 -32.93 25.84
CA GLU A 115 17.01 -32.03 25.88
C GLU A 115 16.62 -30.55 25.70
N ARG A 116 17.37 -29.65 26.36
CA ARG A 116 17.06 -28.21 26.38
C ARG A 116 17.03 -27.57 24.98
N TRP A 117 17.91 -27.98 24.07
CA TRP A 117 17.93 -27.46 22.70
C TRP A 117 16.73 -27.94 21.87
N ARG A 118 16.27 -29.19 22.07
CA ARG A 118 15.04 -29.74 21.44
C ARG A 118 13.79 -29.01 21.91
N ARG A 119 13.72 -28.64 23.19
CA ARG A 119 12.67 -27.74 23.73
C ARG A 119 12.68 -26.38 23.05
N THR A 120 13.87 -25.80 22.79
CA THR A 120 13.99 -24.54 22.05
C THR A 120 13.52 -24.67 20.60
N VAL A 121 13.88 -25.77 19.92
CA VAL A 121 13.37 -26.06 18.57
C VAL A 121 11.84 -26.15 18.58
N ALA A 122 11.23 -26.80 19.57
CA ALA A 122 9.77 -26.86 19.69
C ALA A 122 9.12 -25.48 19.82
N HIS A 123 9.71 -24.56 20.61
CA HIS A 123 9.21 -23.18 20.71
C HIS A 123 9.36 -22.40 19.39
N ILE A 124 10.47 -22.59 18.65
CA ILE A 124 10.66 -22.01 17.31
C ILE A 124 9.66 -22.59 16.30
N LEU A 125 9.34 -23.88 16.36
CA LEU A 125 8.32 -24.47 15.49
C LEU A 125 6.91 -24.01 15.87
N SER A 126 6.67 -23.66 17.14
CA SER A 126 5.34 -23.24 17.61
C SER A 126 4.84 -21.91 17.01
N ILE A 127 5.74 -21.08 16.47
CA ILE A 127 5.41 -19.80 15.83
C ILE A 127 5.08 -19.93 14.33
N VAL A 128 5.49 -21.03 13.68
CA VAL A 128 5.27 -21.27 12.24
C VAL A 128 3.78 -21.22 11.86
N PRO A 129 2.85 -21.84 12.62
CA PRO A 129 1.42 -21.76 12.29
C PRO A 129 0.87 -20.32 12.26
N PHE A 130 1.40 -19.41 13.09
CA PHE A 130 0.99 -18.00 13.07
C PHE A 130 1.49 -17.30 11.82
N ALA A 131 2.73 -17.55 11.39
CA ALA A 131 3.25 -17.01 10.14
C ALA A 131 2.52 -17.54 8.91
N VAL A 132 2.17 -18.83 8.89
CA VAL A 132 1.33 -19.43 7.83
C VAL A 132 -0.05 -18.79 7.81
N PHE A 133 -0.67 -18.60 8.98
CA PHE A 133 -1.96 -17.91 9.08
C PHE A 133 -1.87 -16.47 8.57
N THR A 134 -0.84 -15.72 8.95
CA THR A 134 -0.58 -14.37 8.41
C THR A 134 -0.41 -14.40 6.89
N ALA A 135 0.31 -15.38 6.34
CA ALA A 135 0.47 -15.52 4.89
C ALA A 135 -0.89 -15.76 4.20
N LEU A 136 -1.77 -16.56 4.80
CA LEU A 136 -3.12 -16.79 4.27
C LEU A 136 -3.97 -15.51 4.30
N VAL A 137 -3.90 -14.72 5.37
CA VAL A 137 -4.63 -13.44 5.45
C VAL A 137 -4.10 -12.45 4.41
N VAL A 138 -2.77 -12.31 4.29
CA VAL A 138 -2.12 -11.46 3.27
C VAL A 138 -2.51 -11.89 1.85
N LEU A 139 -2.48 -13.20 1.55
CA LEU A 139 -2.88 -13.73 0.25
C LEU A 139 -4.36 -13.51 -0.03
N ALA A 140 -5.24 -13.67 0.97
CA ALA A 140 -6.67 -13.42 0.82
C ALA A 140 -6.96 -11.94 0.56
N GLU A 141 -6.30 -11.04 1.30
CA GLU A 141 -6.37 -9.59 1.11
C GLU A 141 -5.90 -9.20 -0.30
N PHE A 142 -4.71 -9.65 -0.70
CA PHE A 142 -4.16 -9.38 -2.03
C PHE A 142 -5.03 -9.95 -3.14
N ALA A 143 -5.47 -11.21 -3.05
CA ALA A 143 -6.32 -11.84 -4.05
C ALA A 143 -7.65 -11.10 -4.22
N ARG A 144 -8.25 -10.62 -3.11
CA ARG A 144 -9.49 -9.84 -3.19
C ARG A 144 -9.32 -8.53 -3.94
N GLN A 145 -8.17 -7.86 -3.78
CA GLN A 145 -7.84 -6.63 -4.50
C GLN A 145 -7.50 -6.91 -5.97
N ALA A 146 -6.74 -7.96 -6.24
CA ALA A 146 -6.41 -8.40 -7.61
C ALA A 146 -7.63 -8.82 -8.44
N LEU A 147 -8.68 -9.32 -7.78
CA LEU A 147 -9.95 -9.66 -8.42
C LEU A 147 -10.89 -8.46 -8.59
N ARG A 148 -10.55 -7.25 -8.11
CA ARG A 148 -11.36 -6.06 -8.39
C ARG A 148 -11.25 -5.72 -9.88
N ALA A 149 -12.39 -5.40 -10.49
CA ALA A 149 -12.41 -4.91 -11.86
C ALA A 149 -11.51 -3.67 -11.95
N GLY A 150 -10.62 -3.62 -12.93
CA GLY A 150 -9.70 -2.48 -13.12
C GLY A 150 -8.44 -2.50 -12.25
N ALA A 151 -8.11 -3.57 -11.55
CA ALA A 151 -6.80 -3.71 -10.92
C ALA A 151 -5.66 -3.68 -11.97
N VAL A 152 -4.54 -3.02 -11.65
CA VAL A 152 -3.39 -2.85 -12.55
C VAL A 152 -2.06 -3.16 -11.87
N GLY A 153 -1.03 -3.41 -12.67
CA GLY A 153 0.31 -3.74 -12.20
C GLY A 153 0.46 -5.20 -11.79
N HIS A 154 1.50 -5.50 -11.01
CA HIS A 154 1.80 -6.86 -10.57
C HIS A 154 2.24 -6.91 -9.11
N ALA A 155 2.09 -8.09 -8.51
CA ALA A 155 2.58 -8.35 -7.15
C ALA A 155 4.09 -8.58 -7.14
N SER A 156 4.73 -8.21 -6.05
CA SER A 156 6.02 -8.75 -5.63
C SER A 156 5.80 -9.84 -4.57
N PRO A 157 6.12 -11.11 -4.88
CA PRO A 157 6.06 -12.18 -3.88
C PRO A 157 6.94 -11.91 -2.66
N ALA A 158 8.05 -11.18 -2.85
CA ALA A 158 8.93 -10.80 -1.77
C ALA A 158 8.30 -9.76 -0.84
N GLU A 159 7.53 -8.80 -1.36
CA GLU A 159 6.80 -7.82 -0.52
C GLU A 159 5.70 -8.52 0.28
N LEU A 160 4.96 -9.46 -0.33
CA LEU A 160 3.94 -10.26 0.36
C LEU A 160 4.53 -11.15 1.47
N ALA A 161 5.79 -11.57 1.35
CA ALA A 161 6.46 -12.40 2.34
C ALA A 161 6.88 -11.63 3.61
N VAL A 162 6.97 -10.30 3.56
CA VAL A 162 7.47 -9.48 4.68
C VAL A 162 6.62 -9.63 5.93
N GLY A 163 5.29 -9.57 5.83
CA GLY A 163 4.39 -9.73 6.98
C GLY A 163 4.57 -11.08 7.72
N PRO A 164 4.51 -12.23 7.02
CA PRO A 164 4.81 -13.54 7.61
C PRO A 164 6.24 -13.64 8.19
N LEU A 165 7.25 -13.12 7.49
CA LEU A 165 8.64 -13.14 7.96
C LEU A 165 8.82 -12.29 9.23
N TYR A 166 8.12 -11.16 9.32
CA TYR A 166 8.08 -10.32 10.52
C TYR A 166 7.52 -11.09 11.73
N VAL A 167 6.44 -11.85 11.55
CA VAL A 167 5.86 -12.69 12.62
C VAL A 167 6.86 -13.77 13.09
N LEU A 168 7.55 -14.43 12.16
CA LEU A 168 8.61 -15.39 12.49
C LEU A 168 9.75 -14.73 13.26
N LEU A 169 10.18 -13.56 12.80
CA LEU A 169 11.25 -12.78 13.41
C LEU A 169 10.91 -12.41 14.86
N CYS A 170 9.74 -11.80 15.11
CA CYS A 170 9.28 -11.46 16.45
C CYS A 170 9.24 -12.67 17.40
N GLY A 171 8.72 -13.80 16.91
CA GLY A 171 8.70 -15.05 17.67
C GLY A 171 10.12 -15.54 18.03
N ALA A 172 11.04 -15.56 17.06
CA ALA A 172 12.42 -15.99 17.27
C ALA A 172 13.19 -15.07 18.24
N ILE A 173 13.00 -13.74 18.15
CA ILE A 173 13.54 -12.78 19.13
C ILE A 173 13.02 -13.13 20.53
N GLY A 174 11.72 -13.45 20.67
CA GLY A 174 11.12 -13.81 21.96
C GLY A 174 11.76 -15.04 22.57
N VAL A 175 12.00 -16.08 21.77
CA VAL A 175 12.70 -17.30 22.19
C VAL A 175 14.14 -17.00 22.58
N LEU A 176 14.91 -16.33 21.72
CA LEU A 176 16.33 -16.03 21.97
C LEU A 176 16.48 -15.21 23.25
N LEU A 177 15.68 -14.15 23.40
CA LEU A 177 15.70 -13.29 24.57
C LEU A 177 15.42 -14.07 25.86
N ALA A 178 14.47 -15.01 25.84
CA ALA A 178 14.18 -15.88 26.99
C ALA A 178 15.35 -16.81 27.34
N ARG A 179 16.19 -17.17 26.35
CA ARG A 179 17.38 -18.00 26.58
C ARG A 179 18.57 -17.19 27.09
N LEU A 180 18.73 -15.95 26.65
CA LEU A 180 19.81 -15.04 27.08
C LEU A 180 19.54 -14.39 28.43
N ILE A 181 18.34 -13.86 28.63
CA ILE A 181 17.94 -13.12 29.82
C ILE A 181 16.77 -13.87 30.46
N PRO A 182 17.03 -14.78 31.42
CA PRO A 182 16.02 -15.68 31.96
C PRO A 182 15.11 -14.99 33.00
N THR A 183 14.62 -13.78 32.71
CA THR A 183 13.77 -12.97 33.57
C THR A 183 12.45 -12.63 32.86
N THR A 184 11.36 -12.54 33.61
CA THR A 184 10.02 -12.23 33.05
C THR A 184 9.88 -10.80 32.54
N PHE A 185 10.74 -9.89 32.99
CA PHE A 185 10.73 -8.49 32.58
C PHE A 185 11.50 -8.24 31.28
N ALA A 186 12.28 -9.22 30.79
CA ALA A 186 13.10 -9.06 29.59
C ALA A 186 12.27 -8.67 28.36
N ALA A 187 11.10 -9.29 28.15
CA ALA A 187 10.27 -8.98 26.99
C ALA A 187 9.68 -7.55 27.00
N PRO A 188 8.98 -7.08 28.06
CA PRO A 188 8.50 -5.70 28.11
C PRO A 188 9.60 -4.65 27.93
N PHE A 189 10.75 -4.81 28.60
CA PHE A 189 11.90 -3.91 28.40
C PHE A 189 12.50 -4.04 27.00
N GLY A 190 12.50 -5.23 26.41
CA GLY A 190 12.92 -5.45 25.03
C GLY A 190 12.07 -4.68 24.02
N VAL A 191 10.74 -4.64 24.20
CA VAL A 191 9.85 -3.80 23.35
C VAL A 191 10.22 -2.32 23.48
N ILE A 192 10.35 -1.83 24.72
CA ILE A 192 10.67 -0.42 24.98
C ILE A 192 12.03 -0.07 24.38
N ALA A 193 13.04 -0.89 24.62
CA ALA A 193 14.38 -0.71 24.08
C ALA A 193 14.39 -0.72 22.55
N PHE A 194 13.60 -1.59 21.91
CA PHE A 194 13.48 -1.63 20.45
C PHE A 194 12.85 -0.34 19.89
N VAL A 195 11.76 0.14 20.49
CA VAL A 195 11.12 1.40 20.08
C VAL A 195 12.08 2.56 20.25
N VAL A 196 12.71 2.68 21.42
CA VAL A 196 13.68 3.75 21.72
C VAL A 196 14.86 3.70 20.75
N LEU A 197 15.46 2.53 20.52
CA LEU A 197 16.55 2.37 19.58
C LEU A 197 16.14 2.74 18.15
N SER A 198 14.92 2.35 17.73
CA SER A 198 14.41 2.68 16.39
C SER A 198 14.31 4.19 16.20
N LEU A 199 13.78 4.91 17.21
CA LEU A 199 13.72 6.38 17.19
C LEU A 199 15.11 7.02 17.15
N PHE A 200 16.04 6.53 17.99
CA PHE A 200 17.42 7.03 18.00
C PHE A 200 18.16 6.77 16.68
N VAL A 201 17.95 5.61 16.05
CA VAL A 201 18.58 5.28 14.76
C VAL A 201 18.00 6.15 13.64
N SER A 202 16.69 6.39 13.63
CA SER A 202 16.05 7.31 12.67
C SER A 202 16.71 8.69 12.74
N GLU A 203 16.76 9.26 13.95
CA GLU A 203 17.34 10.58 14.21
C GLU A 203 18.84 10.62 13.88
N ALA A 204 19.62 9.67 14.39
CA ALA A 204 21.07 9.65 14.20
C ALA A 204 21.49 9.45 12.73
N THR A 205 20.62 8.85 11.92
CA THR A 205 20.88 8.64 10.49
C THR A 205 20.28 9.74 9.61
N ASN A 206 19.62 10.76 10.19
CA ASN A 206 18.85 11.76 9.44
C ASN A 206 17.91 11.11 8.40
N ASP A 207 17.27 9.99 8.76
CA ASP A 207 16.42 9.18 7.87
C ASP A 207 17.07 8.75 6.54
N ALA A 208 18.39 8.51 6.57
CA ALA A 208 19.15 8.03 5.43
C ALA A 208 18.43 6.85 4.76
N ALA A 209 18.33 6.88 3.43
CA ALA A 209 17.51 5.92 2.68
C ALA A 209 17.89 4.45 2.96
N TRP A 210 19.16 4.16 3.27
CA TRP A 210 19.65 2.82 3.58
C TRP A 210 19.22 2.31 4.97
N SER A 211 19.11 3.19 5.97
CA SER A 211 18.80 2.78 7.35
C SER A 211 17.35 2.34 7.50
N ARG A 212 16.43 2.94 6.71
CA ARG A 212 15.02 2.54 6.63
C ARG A 212 14.83 1.07 6.25
N TRP A 213 15.68 0.54 5.37
CA TRP A 213 15.61 -0.87 4.96
C TRP A 213 16.00 -1.85 6.07
N LEU A 214 16.70 -1.42 7.11
CA LEU A 214 16.99 -2.26 8.27
C LEU A 214 15.77 -2.43 9.19
N SER A 215 14.74 -1.61 9.03
CA SER A 215 13.48 -1.80 9.75
C SER A 215 12.81 -3.09 9.29
N PRO A 216 12.33 -3.95 10.21
CA PRO A 216 11.60 -5.16 9.84
C PRO A 216 10.37 -4.92 8.97
N ILE A 217 9.75 -3.74 9.11
CA ILE A 217 8.63 -3.27 8.29
C ILE A 217 9.03 -1.92 7.71
N VAL A 218 8.90 -1.76 6.39
CA VAL A 218 9.26 -0.52 5.70
C VAL A 218 7.99 0.18 5.24
N SER A 219 7.61 1.25 5.94
CA SER A 219 6.55 2.16 5.52
C SER A 219 7.11 3.29 4.64
N GLU A 220 6.38 3.64 3.60
CA GLU A 220 6.66 4.83 2.79
C GLU A 220 5.70 5.95 3.20
N SER A 221 6.23 7.17 3.34
CA SER A 221 5.48 8.31 3.87
C SER A 221 4.44 8.86 2.88
N SER A 222 4.61 8.64 1.57
CA SER A 222 3.62 9.06 0.57
C SER A 222 2.71 7.88 0.18
N GLY A 223 1.50 7.90 0.72
CA GLY A 223 0.41 7.02 0.28
C GLY A 223 -0.12 7.40 -1.11
N ASP A 224 0.35 8.52 -1.68
CA ASP A 224 -0.30 9.17 -2.80
C ASP A 224 0.34 8.94 -4.16
N THR A 225 1.58 8.48 -4.22
CA THR A 225 2.27 8.25 -5.50
C THR A 225 2.11 6.81 -5.95
N VAL A 226 1.43 6.62 -7.09
CA VAL A 226 1.32 5.32 -7.78
C VAL A 226 2.28 5.32 -8.96
N LEU A 227 3.31 4.47 -8.92
CA LEU A 227 4.27 4.32 -10.00
C LEU A 227 4.01 3.00 -10.76
N PRO A 228 4.28 2.94 -12.08
CA PRO A 228 4.47 1.67 -12.76
C PRO A 228 5.44 0.77 -12.00
N SER A 229 5.16 -0.53 -11.95
CA SER A 229 5.86 -1.45 -11.06
C SER A 229 7.40 -1.44 -11.23
N ASP A 230 7.88 -1.34 -12.47
CA ASP A 230 9.31 -1.25 -12.79
C ASP A 230 9.99 0.05 -12.30
N LEU A 231 9.20 1.08 -11.99
CA LEU A 231 9.71 2.37 -11.50
C LEU A 231 9.68 2.47 -9.97
N VAL A 232 9.07 1.50 -9.27
CA VAL A 232 8.99 1.47 -7.79
C VAL A 232 10.37 1.29 -7.17
N GLY A 233 11.18 0.38 -7.71
CA GLY A 233 12.60 0.28 -7.36
C GLY A 233 12.92 -0.10 -5.92
N ARG A 234 12.04 -0.86 -5.25
CA ARG A 234 12.27 -1.36 -3.90
C ARG A 234 13.05 -2.68 -3.94
N PRO A 235 14.11 -2.86 -3.13
CA PRO A 235 14.89 -4.09 -3.03
C PRO A 235 14.16 -5.19 -2.24
N ALA A 236 12.88 -5.45 -2.56
CA ALA A 236 12.01 -6.34 -1.79
C ALA A 236 12.58 -7.75 -1.61
N ALA A 237 13.19 -8.32 -2.65
CA ALA A 237 13.82 -9.63 -2.59
C ALA A 237 15.02 -9.66 -1.62
N TRP A 238 15.84 -8.61 -1.61
CA TRP A 238 16.95 -8.47 -0.66
C TRP A 238 16.45 -8.27 0.76
N HIS A 239 15.38 -7.51 0.94
CA HIS A 239 14.73 -7.33 2.24
C HIS A 239 14.15 -8.64 2.79
N ALA A 240 13.43 -9.39 1.96
CA ALA A 240 12.92 -10.71 2.33
C ALA A 240 14.06 -11.70 2.66
N LEU A 241 15.17 -11.65 1.91
CA LEU A 241 16.37 -12.43 2.19
C LEU A 241 17.01 -12.03 3.54
N TYR A 242 17.12 -10.72 3.80
CA TYR A 242 17.60 -10.17 5.06
C TYR A 242 16.76 -10.67 6.23
N LEU A 243 15.43 -10.55 6.16
CA LEU A 243 14.52 -11.01 7.20
C LEU A 243 14.58 -12.53 7.42
N THR A 244 14.68 -13.30 6.32
CA THR A 244 14.83 -14.76 6.38
C THR A 244 16.14 -15.14 7.06
N GLY A 245 17.25 -14.53 6.65
CA GLY A 245 18.57 -14.73 7.26
C GLY A 245 18.56 -14.37 8.74
N LEU A 246 17.97 -13.23 9.10
CA LEU A 246 17.90 -12.75 10.48
C LEU A 246 17.06 -13.68 11.36
N PHE A 247 15.89 -14.11 10.87
CA PHE A 247 15.07 -15.11 11.55
C PHE A 247 15.87 -16.40 11.81
N LEU A 248 16.51 -16.96 10.79
CA LEU A 248 17.30 -18.19 10.90
C LEU A 248 18.47 -18.02 11.87
N LEU A 249 19.16 -16.87 11.83
CA LEU A 249 20.27 -16.55 12.69
C LEU A 249 19.84 -16.52 14.17
N LEU A 250 18.69 -15.89 14.47
CA LEU A 250 18.15 -15.83 15.83
C LEU A 250 17.64 -17.19 16.31
N ALA A 251 16.95 -17.93 15.44
CA ALA A 251 16.45 -19.27 15.73
C ALA A 251 17.60 -20.24 16.05
N LEU A 252 18.62 -20.30 15.19
CA LEU A 252 19.79 -21.15 15.40
C LEU A 252 20.63 -20.67 16.60
N GLY A 253 20.80 -19.36 16.76
CA GLY A 253 21.43 -18.78 17.94
C GLY A 253 20.77 -19.21 19.25
N ALA A 254 19.43 -19.21 19.30
CA ALA A 254 18.69 -19.68 20.47
C ALA A 254 18.94 -21.16 20.77
N VAL A 255 19.03 -22.01 19.72
CA VAL A 255 19.35 -23.44 19.84
C VAL A 255 20.78 -23.65 20.34
N LEU A 256 21.75 -22.91 19.82
CA LEU A 256 23.15 -22.94 20.27
C LEU A 256 23.29 -22.52 21.74
N VAL A 257 22.66 -21.41 22.14
CA VAL A 257 22.62 -20.94 23.55
C VAL A 257 21.96 -21.99 24.46
N SER A 258 21.05 -22.80 23.92
CA SER A 258 20.37 -23.87 24.65
C SER A 258 21.16 -25.18 24.72
N GLY A 259 22.38 -25.23 24.17
CA GLY A 259 23.29 -26.38 24.26
C GLY A 259 23.31 -27.28 23.03
N GLY A 260 22.67 -26.92 21.91
CA GLY A 260 22.85 -27.64 20.65
C GLY A 260 24.27 -27.44 20.13
N ARG A 261 25.03 -28.52 19.90
CA ARG A 261 26.47 -28.45 19.54
C ARG A 261 26.82 -29.08 18.19
N GLU A 262 25.83 -29.57 17.47
CA GLU A 262 26.00 -30.25 16.20
C GLU A 262 26.71 -29.39 15.15
N LEU A 263 27.54 -30.02 14.31
CA LEU A 263 28.30 -29.31 13.26
C LEU A 263 27.39 -28.59 12.27
N TRP A 264 26.27 -29.22 11.90
CA TRP A 264 25.29 -28.64 10.99
C TRP A 264 24.60 -27.40 11.56
N LEU A 265 24.44 -27.28 12.89
CA LEU A 265 23.91 -26.06 13.51
C LEU A 265 24.88 -24.90 13.31
N LYS A 266 26.18 -25.13 13.53
CA LYS A 266 27.22 -24.10 13.34
C LYS A 266 27.33 -23.67 11.87
N ALA A 267 27.33 -24.63 10.95
CA ALA A 267 27.33 -24.37 9.51
C ALA A 267 26.07 -23.60 9.09
N GLY A 268 24.90 -23.99 9.61
CA GLY A 268 23.64 -23.29 9.38
C GLY A 268 23.65 -21.86 9.92
N THR A 269 24.24 -21.61 11.09
CA THR A 269 24.38 -20.26 11.67
C THR A 269 25.29 -19.38 10.82
N ALA A 270 26.42 -19.92 10.34
CA ALA A 270 27.31 -19.21 9.43
C ALA A 270 26.61 -18.89 8.09
N GLY A 271 25.84 -19.84 7.54
CA GLY A 271 25.01 -19.62 6.37
C GLY A 271 23.96 -18.52 6.59
N ALA A 272 23.22 -18.56 7.70
CA ALA A 272 22.23 -17.55 8.06
C ALA A 272 22.84 -16.15 8.24
N LEU A 273 24.04 -16.06 8.82
CA LEU A 273 24.79 -14.82 8.91
C LEU A 273 25.16 -14.29 7.51
N ALA A 274 25.65 -15.16 6.63
CA ALA A 274 25.98 -14.79 5.26
C ALA A 274 24.75 -14.30 4.48
N LEU A 275 23.59 -14.95 4.62
CA LEU A 275 22.34 -14.49 4.01
C LEU A 275 21.88 -13.13 4.55
N THR A 276 21.96 -12.93 5.87
CA THR A 276 21.65 -11.63 6.51
C THR A 276 22.55 -10.53 5.95
N LEU A 277 23.87 -10.75 5.90
CA LEU A 277 24.82 -9.77 5.39
C LEU A 277 24.62 -9.50 3.89
N ALA A 278 24.36 -10.54 3.10
CA ALA A 278 24.05 -10.38 1.68
C ALA A 278 22.76 -9.55 1.48
N GLY A 279 21.72 -9.79 2.29
CA GLY A 279 20.50 -8.99 2.29
C GLY A 279 20.76 -7.52 2.64
N VAL A 280 21.50 -7.26 3.72
CA VAL A 280 21.89 -5.89 4.14
C VAL A 280 22.66 -5.17 3.04
N VAL A 281 23.67 -5.81 2.44
CA VAL A 281 24.46 -5.21 1.36
C VAL A 281 23.56 -4.96 0.14
N GLY A 282 22.77 -5.95 -0.27
CA GLY A 282 21.91 -5.87 -1.45
C GLY A 282 20.82 -4.79 -1.36
N GLN A 283 20.25 -4.55 -0.19
CA GLN A 283 19.24 -3.50 0.01
C GLN A 283 19.86 -2.11 0.25
N SER A 284 21.14 -2.02 0.60
CA SER A 284 21.83 -0.74 0.87
C SER A 284 22.30 0.01 -0.38
N GLY A 285 22.28 -0.63 -1.55
CA GLY A 285 22.85 -0.12 -2.80
C GLY A 285 22.16 1.11 -3.41
N GLY A 286 21.09 1.61 -2.81
CA GLY A 286 20.35 2.78 -3.30
C GLY A 286 19.66 2.56 -4.64
N VAL A 287 19.28 3.65 -5.30
CA VAL A 287 18.63 3.63 -6.61
C VAL A 287 19.70 3.40 -7.69
N SER A 288 19.53 2.38 -8.53
CA SER A 288 20.47 2.13 -9.62
C SER A 288 20.43 3.24 -10.69
N PRO A 289 21.54 3.51 -11.40
CA PRO A 289 21.56 4.49 -12.49
C PRO A 289 20.52 4.20 -13.58
N GLU A 290 20.27 2.93 -13.87
CA GLU A 290 19.30 2.48 -14.87
C GLU A 290 17.87 2.85 -14.44
N LEU A 291 17.55 2.61 -13.16
CA LEU A 291 16.26 2.96 -12.58
C LEU A 291 16.07 4.47 -12.50
N ALA A 292 17.10 5.22 -12.09
CA ALA A 292 17.07 6.68 -12.10
C ALA A 292 16.82 7.23 -13.52
N ALA A 293 17.50 6.66 -14.53
CA ALA A 293 17.28 7.01 -15.92
C ALA A 293 15.87 6.63 -16.41
N ALA A 294 15.35 5.46 -16.03
CA ALA A 294 14.00 5.03 -16.37
C ALA A 294 12.94 5.96 -15.76
N ARG A 295 13.09 6.33 -14.48
CA ARG A 295 12.23 7.32 -13.80
C ARG A 295 12.27 8.69 -14.48
N ALA A 296 13.46 9.16 -14.84
CA ALA A 296 13.62 10.41 -15.57
C ALA A 296 12.94 10.35 -16.94
N ARG A 297 13.10 9.25 -17.70
CA ARG A 297 12.42 9.05 -18.99
C ARG A 297 10.90 9.01 -18.85
N ALA A 298 10.37 8.27 -17.89
CA ALA A 298 8.93 8.19 -17.64
C ALA A 298 8.32 9.55 -17.27
N THR A 299 9.08 10.40 -16.56
CA THR A 299 8.64 11.74 -16.15
C THR A 299 8.74 12.77 -17.28
N VAL A 300 9.89 12.84 -17.95
CA VAL A 300 10.23 13.92 -18.91
C VAL A 300 9.88 13.56 -20.36
N SER A 301 9.86 12.27 -20.69
CA SER A 301 9.56 11.77 -22.04
C SER A 301 8.61 10.57 -22.01
N PRO A 302 7.44 10.68 -21.35
CA PRO A 302 6.49 9.58 -21.20
C PRO A 302 6.09 8.94 -22.55
N GLN A 303 6.08 9.70 -23.64
CA GLN A 303 5.78 9.21 -24.99
C GLN A 303 6.69 8.09 -25.50
N LYS A 304 7.89 7.91 -24.92
CA LYS A 304 8.81 6.83 -25.29
C LYS A 304 8.49 5.51 -24.58
N GLU A 305 7.75 5.57 -23.48
CA GLU A 305 7.45 4.43 -22.61
C GLU A 305 5.96 4.04 -22.68
N GLN A 306 5.19 4.70 -23.54
CA GLN A 306 3.73 4.61 -23.59
C GLN A 306 3.23 4.04 -24.91
N SER A 307 2.10 3.36 -24.83
CA SER A 307 1.32 2.93 -25.99
C SER A 307 0.10 3.82 -26.12
N CYS A 308 -0.18 4.27 -27.34
CA CYS A 308 -1.30 5.15 -27.64
C CYS A 308 -2.36 4.43 -28.49
N VAL A 309 -3.63 4.66 -28.17
CA VAL A 309 -4.79 4.15 -28.93
C VAL A 309 -5.75 5.29 -29.23
N THR A 310 -6.36 5.27 -30.42
CA THR A 310 -7.35 6.27 -30.81
C THR A 310 -8.77 5.74 -30.52
N ARG A 311 -9.60 6.56 -29.88
CA ARG A 311 -11.02 6.28 -29.59
C ARG A 311 -11.82 7.58 -29.76
N GLY A 312 -12.97 7.54 -30.45
CA GLY A 312 -13.84 8.72 -30.58
C GLY A 312 -13.19 9.96 -31.22
N GLY A 313 -12.12 9.80 -32.01
CA GLY A 313 -11.35 10.91 -32.59
C GLY A 313 -10.24 11.47 -31.67
N SER A 314 -10.22 11.08 -30.39
CA SER A 314 -9.18 11.44 -29.42
C SER A 314 -8.14 10.32 -29.29
N THR A 315 -6.93 10.67 -28.86
CA THR A 315 -5.81 9.73 -28.66
C THR A 315 -5.49 9.58 -27.18
N TYR A 316 -5.38 8.34 -26.72
CA TYR A 316 -5.16 7.99 -25.31
C TYR A 316 -3.84 7.24 -25.18
N CYS A 317 -2.87 7.84 -24.49
CA CYS A 317 -1.54 7.27 -24.26
C CYS A 317 -1.39 6.83 -22.80
N ALA A 318 -1.09 5.56 -22.58
CA ALA A 318 -0.96 4.95 -21.26
C ALA A 318 0.37 4.20 -21.12
N PHE A 319 0.86 4.09 -19.89
CA PHE A 319 1.90 3.09 -19.57
C PHE A 319 1.33 1.68 -19.78
N PRO A 320 2.17 0.66 -20.07
CA PRO A 320 1.71 -0.68 -20.43
C PRO A 320 0.66 -1.27 -19.47
N GLU A 321 0.90 -1.14 -18.16
CA GLU A 321 0.02 -1.65 -17.09
C GLU A 321 -1.37 -0.96 -17.05
N TRP A 322 -1.51 0.26 -17.60
CA TRP A 322 -2.76 1.05 -17.61
C TRP A 322 -3.50 1.05 -18.95
N THR A 323 -2.99 0.37 -19.97
CA THR A 323 -3.60 0.35 -21.31
C THR A 323 -5.08 -0.06 -21.29
N GLY A 324 -5.47 -0.97 -20.39
CA GLY A 324 -6.84 -1.40 -20.17
C GLY A 324 -7.81 -0.30 -19.71
N HIS A 325 -7.31 0.80 -19.12
CA HIS A 325 -8.14 1.91 -18.64
C HIS A 325 -8.48 2.95 -19.69
N THR A 326 -7.80 2.95 -20.84
CA THR A 326 -8.02 3.93 -21.91
C THR A 326 -9.48 4.04 -22.36
N GLY A 327 -10.23 2.93 -22.33
CA GLY A 327 -11.67 2.94 -22.61
C GLY A 327 -12.50 3.69 -21.56
N THR A 328 -12.15 3.59 -20.28
CA THR A 328 -12.82 4.33 -19.21
C THR A 328 -12.51 5.82 -19.26
N TRP A 329 -11.28 6.19 -19.65
CA TRP A 329 -10.90 7.59 -19.89
C TRP A 329 -11.68 8.18 -21.06
N ALA A 330 -11.81 7.42 -22.15
CA ALA A 330 -12.61 7.82 -23.30
C ALA A 330 -14.08 8.08 -22.90
N GLY A 331 -14.68 7.21 -22.10
CA GLY A 331 -16.04 7.44 -21.60
C GLY A 331 -16.20 8.72 -20.75
N VAL A 332 -15.16 9.17 -20.04
CA VAL A 332 -15.17 10.46 -19.35
C VAL A 332 -15.07 11.62 -20.35
N VAL A 333 -14.14 11.55 -21.29
CA VAL A 333 -13.98 12.56 -22.34
C VAL A 333 -15.27 12.72 -23.14
N ASP A 334 -15.84 11.62 -23.62
CA ASP A 334 -17.10 11.61 -24.39
C ASP A 334 -18.24 12.24 -23.59
N ARG A 335 -18.32 11.95 -22.28
CA ARG A 335 -19.32 12.56 -21.40
C ARG A 335 -19.14 14.08 -21.31
N VAL A 336 -17.92 14.56 -21.08
CA VAL A 336 -17.65 16.01 -20.96
C VAL A 336 -17.90 16.72 -22.30
N GLN A 337 -17.43 16.14 -23.41
CA GLN A 337 -17.63 16.69 -24.76
C GLN A 337 -19.11 16.74 -25.17
N SER A 338 -19.91 15.75 -24.74
CA SER A 338 -21.37 15.75 -25.02
C SER A 338 -22.12 16.94 -24.42
N LEU A 339 -21.56 17.58 -23.40
CA LEU A 339 -22.14 18.75 -22.73
C LEU A 339 -21.63 20.07 -23.32
N ALA A 340 -20.53 20.04 -24.06
CA ALA A 340 -19.90 21.21 -24.66
C ALA A 340 -20.64 21.67 -25.93
N GLY A 341 -20.49 22.95 -26.27
CA GLY A 341 -20.99 23.54 -27.51
C GLY A 341 -19.87 23.78 -28.53
N GLY A 342 -20.25 24.32 -29.69
CA GLY A 342 -19.30 24.71 -30.73
C GLY A 342 -18.40 23.56 -31.22
N THR A 343 -17.13 23.88 -31.48
CA THR A 343 -16.11 22.89 -31.91
C THR A 343 -15.65 22.00 -30.77
N ALA A 344 -15.77 22.45 -29.51
CA ALA A 344 -15.34 21.70 -28.32
C ALA A 344 -16.05 20.35 -28.16
N ALA A 345 -17.30 20.25 -28.63
CA ALA A 345 -18.08 19.01 -28.61
C ALA A 345 -17.46 17.85 -29.42
N ARG A 346 -16.53 18.14 -30.33
CA ARG A 346 -15.85 17.15 -31.19
C ARG A 346 -14.34 17.41 -31.29
N GLN A 347 -13.78 18.19 -30.36
CA GLN A 347 -12.36 18.55 -30.39
C GLN A 347 -11.51 17.29 -30.18
N PRO A 348 -10.60 16.92 -31.10
CA PRO A 348 -9.68 15.82 -30.87
C PRO A 348 -8.75 16.15 -29.69
N LEU A 349 -8.77 15.33 -28.64
CA LEU A 349 -7.89 15.50 -27.48
C LEU A 349 -6.76 14.49 -27.49
N LEU A 350 -5.59 14.89 -27.01
CA LEU A 350 -4.50 13.99 -26.63
C LEU A 350 -4.54 13.79 -25.11
N VAL A 351 -5.14 12.70 -24.66
CA VAL A 351 -5.11 12.29 -23.26
C VAL A 351 -3.83 11.50 -23.02
N ARG A 352 -2.95 12.01 -22.17
CA ARG A 352 -1.66 11.38 -21.88
C ARG A 352 -1.53 11.11 -20.39
N GLN A 353 -1.26 9.85 -20.05
CA GLN A 353 -0.93 9.49 -18.69
C GLN A 353 0.41 10.11 -18.28
N ARG A 354 0.51 10.67 -17.08
CA ARG A 354 1.76 11.24 -16.56
C ARG A 354 1.95 10.89 -15.10
N VAL A 355 3.21 10.93 -14.69
CA VAL A 355 3.65 10.68 -13.31
C VAL A 355 5.00 11.35 -13.11
N ASP A 356 5.23 11.97 -11.95
CA ASP A 356 6.58 12.35 -11.53
C ASP A 356 7.23 11.21 -10.75
N ALA A 357 8.11 10.47 -11.43
CA ALA A 357 8.82 9.34 -10.87
C ALA A 357 10.23 9.70 -10.40
N ARG A 358 10.71 10.93 -10.60
CA ARG A 358 12.11 11.33 -10.36
C ARG A 358 12.56 11.05 -8.93
N TYR A 359 11.66 11.27 -7.97
CA TYR A 359 11.91 11.09 -6.54
C TYR A 359 11.36 9.77 -5.99
N GLY A 360 10.97 8.83 -6.87
CA GLY A 360 10.37 7.56 -6.48
C GLY A 360 9.12 7.76 -5.60
N LEU A 361 8.98 6.92 -4.57
CA LEU A 361 7.85 6.96 -3.64
C LEU A 361 7.95 8.08 -2.59
N SER A 362 9.01 8.89 -2.60
CA SER A 362 9.16 10.05 -1.72
C SER A 362 8.76 11.38 -2.39
N GLY A 363 8.39 11.35 -3.68
CA GLY A 363 7.95 12.55 -4.39
C GLY A 363 6.52 12.96 -4.03
N GLU A 364 6.25 14.27 -4.09
CA GLU A 364 4.92 14.86 -3.89
C GLU A 364 4.00 14.69 -5.11
N GLY A 365 4.48 14.06 -6.19
CA GLY A 365 3.66 13.68 -7.34
C GLY A 365 3.08 14.83 -8.16
N ALA A 366 3.44 16.08 -7.87
CA ALA A 366 2.97 17.25 -8.60
C ALA A 366 3.40 17.19 -10.07
N ILE A 367 2.43 17.30 -10.97
CA ILE A 367 2.66 17.26 -12.41
C ILE A 367 2.36 18.64 -12.99
N GLU A 368 3.36 19.26 -13.60
CA GLU A 368 3.19 20.54 -14.29
C GLU A 368 2.17 20.44 -15.42
N PRO A 369 1.18 21.35 -15.51
CA PRO A 369 0.20 21.39 -16.59
C PRO A 369 0.83 21.50 -17.98
N PHE A 370 0.20 20.89 -19.00
CA PHE A 370 0.60 21.14 -20.37
C PHE A 370 0.27 22.56 -20.85
N THR A 371 1.23 23.17 -21.55
CA THR A 371 1.05 24.44 -22.25
C THR A 371 0.54 24.25 -23.68
N ALA A 372 0.79 23.08 -24.27
CA ALA A 372 0.32 22.74 -25.60
C ALA A 372 -1.22 22.59 -25.63
N PRO A 373 -1.88 23.03 -26.71
CA PRO A 373 -3.33 22.98 -26.80
C PRO A 373 -3.84 21.54 -26.90
N ASP A 374 -5.08 21.33 -26.46
CA ASP A 374 -5.84 20.08 -26.60
C ASP A 374 -5.19 18.83 -25.98
N GLN A 375 -4.20 19.02 -25.08
CA GLN A 375 -3.59 17.93 -24.32
C GLN A 375 -4.17 17.90 -22.91
N VAL A 376 -4.50 16.70 -22.43
CA VAL A 376 -5.03 16.48 -21.09
C VAL A 376 -4.18 15.42 -20.39
N THR A 377 -3.82 15.70 -19.15
CA THR A 377 -3.11 14.79 -18.27
C THR A 377 -4.10 13.88 -17.56
N VAL A 378 -3.79 12.59 -17.51
CA VAL A 378 -4.42 11.64 -16.59
C VAL A 378 -3.37 11.07 -15.64
N GLY A 379 -3.71 10.93 -14.37
CA GLY A 379 -2.80 10.34 -13.38
C GLY A 379 -2.64 8.83 -13.53
N THR A 380 -1.74 8.26 -12.74
CA THR A 380 -1.63 6.80 -12.52
C THR A 380 -2.66 6.28 -11.52
N ARG A 381 -3.18 7.15 -10.67
CA ARG A 381 -4.33 6.88 -9.82
C ARG A 381 -5.62 6.92 -10.64
N TRP A 382 -6.53 5.98 -10.40
CA TRP A 382 -7.76 5.91 -11.18
C TRP A 382 -8.95 5.33 -10.40
N GLY A 383 -10.15 5.73 -10.83
CA GLY A 383 -11.42 5.31 -10.22
C GLY A 383 -11.85 6.22 -9.07
N GLY A 384 -13.06 6.02 -8.56
CA GLY A 384 -13.59 6.79 -7.42
C GLY A 384 -13.57 8.29 -7.70
N ASN A 385 -12.97 9.07 -6.80
CA ASN A 385 -12.87 10.53 -6.91
C ASN A 385 -11.89 11.00 -8.00
N ARG A 386 -11.01 10.12 -8.53
CA ARG A 386 -10.16 10.49 -9.68
C ARG A 386 -10.93 10.68 -10.99
N ILE A 387 -12.14 10.14 -11.08
CA ILE A 387 -13.00 10.30 -12.27
C ILE A 387 -13.48 11.75 -12.41
N PRO A 388 -14.11 12.38 -11.40
CA PRO A 388 -14.47 13.79 -11.49
C PRO A 388 -13.26 14.72 -11.56
N GLU A 389 -12.15 14.43 -10.88
CA GLU A 389 -10.90 15.20 -11.04
C GLU A 389 -10.42 15.22 -12.50
N PHE A 390 -10.35 14.05 -13.14
CA PHE A 390 -10.01 13.97 -14.55
C PHE A 390 -11.02 14.69 -15.45
N ALA A 391 -12.31 14.64 -15.12
CA ALA A 391 -13.35 15.38 -15.84
C ALA A 391 -13.15 16.91 -15.74
N VAL A 392 -12.71 17.43 -14.59
CA VAL A 392 -12.31 18.84 -14.44
C VAL A 392 -11.14 19.17 -15.38
N GLY A 393 -10.09 18.35 -15.42
CA GLY A 393 -8.96 18.55 -16.33
C GLY A 393 -9.39 18.60 -17.82
N VAL A 394 -10.26 17.69 -18.25
CA VAL A 394 -10.81 17.69 -19.62
C VAL A 394 -11.63 18.96 -19.87
N ALA A 395 -12.52 19.33 -18.95
CA ALA A 395 -13.38 20.51 -19.08
C ALA A 395 -12.55 21.79 -19.17
N SER A 396 -11.52 21.93 -18.32
CA SER A 396 -10.61 23.08 -18.30
C SER A 396 -9.91 23.25 -19.65
N VAL A 397 -9.46 22.17 -20.29
CA VAL A 397 -8.84 22.22 -21.62
C VAL A 397 -9.85 22.62 -22.70
N LEU A 398 -11.09 22.12 -22.66
CA LEU A 398 -12.11 22.48 -23.64
C LEU A 398 -12.56 23.95 -23.53
N VAL A 399 -12.51 24.53 -22.32
CA VAL A 399 -12.93 25.92 -22.06
C VAL A 399 -11.78 26.91 -22.24
N ALA A 400 -10.57 26.59 -21.76
CA ALA A 400 -9.42 27.51 -21.77
C ALA A 400 -8.41 27.23 -22.90
N GLY A 401 -8.50 26.07 -23.55
CA GLY A 401 -7.66 25.64 -24.68
C GLY A 401 -6.42 24.83 -24.31
N SER A 402 -5.91 24.93 -23.08
CA SER A 402 -4.78 24.15 -22.56
C SER A 402 -4.90 23.95 -21.05
N GLU A 403 -4.17 22.97 -20.48
CA GLU A 403 -4.23 22.72 -19.04
C GLU A 403 -3.71 23.92 -18.24
N SER A 404 -2.60 24.52 -18.69
CA SER A 404 -2.00 25.67 -18.01
C SER A 404 -2.92 26.88 -17.93
N LYS A 405 -3.70 27.15 -19.00
CA LYS A 405 -4.69 28.24 -18.98
C LYS A 405 -5.92 27.87 -18.16
N GLY A 406 -6.21 26.58 -18.07
CA GLY A 406 -7.28 26.01 -17.26
C GLY A 406 -7.04 26.21 -15.76
N SER A 407 -5.80 26.04 -15.30
CA SER A 407 -5.43 26.27 -13.89
C SER A 407 -5.47 27.74 -13.48
N ASP A 408 -5.33 28.65 -14.44
CA ASP A 408 -5.37 30.10 -14.23
C ASP A 408 -6.81 30.66 -14.26
N LEU A 409 -7.82 29.80 -14.44
CA LEU A 409 -9.22 30.24 -14.47
C LEU A 409 -9.66 30.70 -13.07
N CYS A 410 -10.01 31.97 -12.99
CA CYS A 410 -10.81 32.52 -11.88
C CYS A 410 -12.05 33.29 -12.35
N ASP A 411 -12.22 33.56 -13.64
CA ASP A 411 -13.44 34.22 -14.14
C ASP A 411 -14.65 33.28 -14.21
N GLY A 412 -15.79 33.78 -14.71
CA GLY A 412 -17.03 33.02 -14.85
C GLY A 412 -16.90 31.72 -15.65
N ARG A 413 -15.82 31.51 -16.42
CA ARG A 413 -15.53 30.23 -17.09
C ARG A 413 -15.36 29.07 -16.11
N VAL A 414 -15.06 29.33 -14.83
CA VAL A 414 -15.06 28.31 -13.78
C VAL A 414 -16.42 27.61 -13.68
N VAL A 415 -17.53 28.36 -13.75
CA VAL A 415 -18.89 27.79 -13.71
C VAL A 415 -19.13 26.86 -14.89
N THR A 416 -18.77 27.30 -16.11
CA THR A 416 -18.89 26.48 -17.32
C THR A 416 -18.04 25.21 -17.21
N THR A 417 -16.80 25.33 -16.74
CA THR A 417 -15.88 24.22 -16.54
C THR A 417 -16.46 23.17 -15.59
N MET A 418 -16.96 23.61 -14.44
CA MET A 418 -17.54 22.71 -13.44
C MET A 418 -18.86 22.07 -13.91
N TRP A 419 -19.68 22.80 -14.67
CA TRP A 419 -20.86 22.21 -15.30
C TRP A 419 -20.47 21.08 -16.28
N LEU A 420 -19.46 21.28 -17.12
CA LEU A 420 -19.02 20.25 -18.07
C LEU A 420 -18.43 19.02 -17.35
N ALA A 421 -17.69 19.23 -16.27
CA ALA A 421 -17.10 18.15 -15.48
C ALA A 421 -18.18 17.29 -14.78
N LEU A 422 -19.20 17.94 -14.20
CA LEU A 422 -20.12 17.32 -13.23
C LEU A 422 -21.55 17.12 -13.76
N GLY A 423 -22.02 17.93 -14.70
CA GLY A 423 -23.43 17.93 -15.15
C GLY A 423 -23.87 16.62 -15.83
N GLY A 424 -22.90 15.81 -16.26
CA GLY A 424 -23.15 14.48 -16.82
C GLY A 424 -23.11 13.34 -15.81
N ALA A 425 -22.74 13.62 -14.55
CA ALA A 425 -22.56 12.63 -13.49
C ALA A 425 -23.89 12.00 -13.03
N SER A 426 -23.79 10.81 -12.43
CA SER A 426 -24.97 10.16 -11.81
C SER A 426 -25.37 10.85 -10.50
N HIS A 427 -24.39 11.39 -9.77
CA HIS A 427 -24.59 12.11 -8.51
C HIS A 427 -23.80 13.43 -8.50
N PRO A 428 -24.21 14.45 -9.28
CA PRO A 428 -23.39 15.64 -9.52
C PRO A 428 -22.98 16.41 -8.26
N LEU A 429 -23.88 16.55 -7.27
CA LEU A 429 -23.55 17.20 -5.99
C LEU A 429 -22.60 16.36 -5.13
N GLY A 430 -22.67 15.03 -5.23
CA GLY A 430 -21.72 14.13 -4.57
C GLY A 430 -20.34 14.25 -5.20
N GLU A 431 -20.26 14.34 -6.52
CA GLU A 431 -18.99 14.56 -7.23
C GLU A 431 -18.42 15.96 -7.01
N LEU A 432 -19.26 17.00 -6.93
CA LEU A 432 -18.83 18.36 -6.53
C LEU A 432 -18.15 18.34 -5.17
N ARG A 433 -18.75 17.65 -4.20
CA ARG A 433 -18.18 17.50 -2.86
C ARG A 433 -16.82 16.82 -2.93
N ASN A 434 -16.74 15.70 -3.66
CA ASN A 434 -15.58 14.83 -3.70
C ASN A 434 -14.39 15.42 -4.48
N VAL A 435 -14.62 16.37 -5.39
CA VAL A 435 -13.55 17.02 -6.16
C VAL A 435 -13.03 18.29 -5.49
N ARG A 436 -13.62 18.71 -4.36
CA ARG A 436 -13.16 19.87 -3.59
C ARG A 436 -12.33 19.42 -2.39
N ILE A 437 -11.27 20.16 -2.11
CA ILE A 437 -10.35 19.84 -0.99
C ILE A 437 -11.03 19.89 0.40
N ASP A 438 -12.13 20.64 0.52
CA ASP A 438 -12.85 20.85 1.76
C ASP A 438 -14.03 19.88 1.96
N ASP A 439 -14.25 18.95 1.02
CA ASP A 439 -15.39 18.03 1.01
C ASP A 439 -16.75 18.74 1.23
N SER A 440 -16.90 19.96 0.71
CA SER A 440 -18.12 20.75 0.86
C SER A 440 -18.80 21.04 -0.49
N VAL A 441 -20.03 21.55 -0.44
CA VAL A 441 -20.80 21.95 -1.63
C VAL A 441 -21.20 23.44 -1.58
N THR A 442 -20.53 24.21 -0.71
CA THR A 442 -20.88 25.60 -0.38
C THR A 442 -19.61 26.39 -0.08
N GLY A 443 -19.62 27.71 -0.28
CA GLY A 443 -18.45 28.55 0.01
C GLY A 443 -17.31 28.32 -1.00
N SER A 444 -16.21 29.06 -0.83
CA SER A 444 -15.04 28.95 -1.70
C SER A 444 -14.21 27.70 -1.39
N ALA A 445 -13.61 27.12 -2.41
CA ALA A 445 -12.67 26.01 -2.26
C ALA A 445 -11.74 25.88 -3.46
N TYR A 446 -10.68 25.11 -3.26
CA TYR A 446 -9.84 24.60 -4.33
C TYR A 446 -10.44 23.31 -4.89
N VAL A 447 -10.62 23.28 -6.21
CA VAL A 447 -11.10 22.12 -6.96
C VAL A 447 -9.90 21.34 -7.49
N LEU A 448 -9.88 20.05 -7.21
CA LEU A 448 -8.81 19.12 -7.60
C LEU A 448 -8.89 18.78 -9.10
N ALA A 449 -7.72 18.67 -9.73
CA ALA A 449 -7.53 18.19 -11.08
C ALA A 449 -6.23 17.35 -11.14
N PRO A 450 -5.94 16.60 -12.23
CA PRO A 450 -4.78 15.74 -12.31
C PRO A 450 -3.42 16.46 -12.26
N THR A 451 -3.39 17.76 -12.55
CA THR A 451 -2.20 18.62 -12.53
C THR A 451 -2.42 19.75 -11.53
N SER A 452 -2.59 20.97 -12.00
CA SER A 452 -3.03 22.11 -11.20
C SER A 452 -4.55 22.19 -11.28
N GLY A 453 -5.19 22.19 -10.12
CA GLY A 453 -6.61 22.46 -9.97
C GLY A 453 -6.97 23.91 -10.25
N LEU A 454 -8.18 24.30 -9.89
CA LEU A 454 -8.66 25.67 -10.01
C LEU A 454 -9.30 26.14 -8.71
N SER A 455 -9.25 27.45 -8.47
CA SER A 455 -9.93 28.08 -7.34
C SER A 455 -11.37 28.41 -7.72
N MET A 456 -12.31 28.11 -6.84
CA MET A 456 -13.72 28.42 -7.02
C MET A 456 -14.21 29.32 -5.89
N SER A 457 -14.82 30.45 -6.24
CA SER A 457 -15.42 31.37 -5.27
C SER A 457 -16.73 30.81 -4.68
N ALA A 458 -17.23 31.44 -3.62
CA ALA A 458 -18.51 31.05 -3.02
C ALA A 458 -19.67 31.27 -4.00
N GLU A 459 -19.63 32.37 -4.75
CA GLU A 459 -20.63 32.74 -5.74
C GLU A 459 -20.63 31.78 -6.93
N GLN A 460 -19.44 31.41 -7.42
CA GLN A 460 -19.30 30.38 -8.46
C GLN A 460 -19.85 29.03 -7.99
N THR A 461 -19.56 28.67 -6.74
CA THR A 461 -20.09 27.44 -6.12
C THR A 461 -21.61 27.43 -6.09
N ASP A 462 -22.25 28.53 -5.68
CA ASP A 462 -23.70 28.62 -5.61
C ASP A 462 -24.36 28.51 -6.98
N VAL A 463 -23.80 29.17 -8.00
CA VAL A 463 -24.28 29.05 -9.38
C VAL A 463 -24.14 27.61 -9.87
N VAL A 464 -22.98 26.97 -9.67
CA VAL A 464 -22.77 25.57 -10.07
C VAL A 464 -23.77 24.65 -9.35
N ARG A 465 -23.96 24.81 -8.04
CA ARG A 465 -24.90 24.02 -7.25
C ARG A 465 -26.33 24.15 -7.75
N GLU A 466 -26.76 25.36 -8.11
CA GLU A 466 -28.08 25.60 -8.70
C GLU A 466 -28.21 24.89 -10.05
N LEU A 467 -27.23 25.06 -10.95
CA LEU A 467 -27.23 24.42 -12.27
C LEU A 467 -27.30 22.89 -12.15
N LEU A 468 -26.57 22.29 -11.21
CA LEU A 468 -26.59 20.85 -10.93
C LEU A 468 -27.93 20.35 -10.37
N GLY A 469 -28.76 21.24 -9.81
CA GLY A 469 -30.12 20.93 -9.35
C GLY A 469 -31.19 21.03 -10.43
N ARG A 470 -30.87 21.59 -11.61
CA ARG A 470 -31.81 21.82 -12.70
C ARG A 470 -31.88 20.64 -13.69
N PRO A 471 -32.93 20.54 -14.53
CA PRO A 471 -33.01 19.51 -15.55
C PRO A 471 -31.80 19.57 -16.49
N ARG A 472 -31.02 18.48 -16.53
CA ARG A 472 -29.76 18.42 -17.29
C ARG A 472 -29.90 18.89 -18.74
N GLY A 473 -30.94 18.42 -19.43
CA GLY A 473 -31.17 18.77 -20.85
C GLY A 473 -31.35 20.26 -21.09
N GLU A 474 -31.98 20.98 -20.16
CA GLU A 474 -32.19 22.44 -20.28
C GLU A 474 -30.87 23.20 -20.16
N VAL A 475 -30.07 22.87 -19.14
CA VAL A 475 -28.77 23.52 -18.91
C VAL A 475 -27.79 23.16 -20.03
N THR A 476 -27.73 21.89 -20.46
CA THR A 476 -26.91 21.48 -21.61
C THR A 476 -27.29 22.25 -22.88
N ALA A 477 -28.59 22.38 -23.19
CA ALA A 477 -29.03 23.13 -24.37
C ALA A 477 -28.66 24.61 -24.27
N ALA A 478 -28.75 25.22 -23.08
CA ALA A 478 -28.33 26.61 -22.85
C ALA A 478 -26.81 26.78 -23.03
N VAL A 479 -26.01 25.89 -22.44
CA VAL A 479 -24.54 25.89 -22.58
C VAL A 479 -24.11 25.74 -24.03
N GLN A 480 -24.74 24.82 -24.77
CA GLN A 480 -24.44 24.61 -26.18
C GLN A 480 -24.81 25.82 -27.04
N ARG A 481 -25.95 26.46 -26.76
CA ARG A 481 -26.41 27.65 -27.49
C ARG A 481 -25.51 28.87 -27.26
N HIS A 482 -25.06 29.07 -26.03
CA HIS A 482 -24.29 30.25 -25.62
C HIS A 482 -22.80 29.98 -25.47
N TRP A 483 -22.28 28.92 -26.09
CA TRP A 483 -20.91 28.46 -25.91
C TRP A 483 -19.86 29.57 -26.03
N ALA A 484 -19.91 30.36 -27.11
CA ALA A 484 -18.92 31.41 -27.36
C ALA A 484 -18.94 32.53 -26.29
N GLU A 485 -20.11 32.82 -25.70
CA GLU A 485 -20.26 33.79 -24.63
C GLU A 485 -19.74 33.22 -23.30
N LEU A 486 -20.06 31.95 -23.02
CA LEU A 486 -19.70 31.26 -21.78
C LEU A 486 -18.22 30.89 -21.67
N THR A 487 -17.49 30.84 -22.79
CA THR A 487 -16.05 30.58 -22.84
C THR A 487 -15.24 31.82 -23.21
N ALA A 488 -15.86 33.00 -23.30
CA ALA A 488 -15.15 34.25 -23.55
C ALA A 488 -14.21 34.58 -22.38
N SER A 489 -12.98 35.00 -22.69
CA SER A 489 -12.02 35.41 -21.66
C SER A 489 -12.55 36.61 -20.88
N GLY A 490 -12.51 36.56 -19.55
CA GLY A 490 -12.99 37.65 -18.68
C GLY A 490 -14.51 37.73 -18.55
N VAL A 491 -15.27 36.71 -18.98
CA VAL A 491 -16.71 36.65 -18.71
C VAL A 491 -16.96 36.58 -17.20
N SER A 492 -17.83 37.44 -16.68
CA SER A 492 -18.10 37.47 -15.24
C SER A 492 -19.01 36.31 -14.81
N THR A 493 -18.89 35.88 -13.55
CA THR A 493 -19.80 34.89 -12.95
C THR A 493 -21.27 35.32 -13.06
N THR A 494 -21.56 36.62 -12.88
CA THR A 494 -22.88 37.23 -13.05
C THR A 494 -23.43 37.06 -14.48
N GLN A 495 -22.58 37.26 -15.50
CA GLN A 495 -22.99 37.09 -16.89
C GLN A 495 -23.30 35.62 -17.20
N VAL A 496 -22.45 34.70 -16.74
CA VAL A 496 -22.68 33.26 -16.90
C VAL A 496 -24.00 32.83 -16.23
N ALA A 497 -24.24 33.26 -14.99
CA ALA A 497 -25.49 32.96 -14.27
C ALA A 497 -26.72 33.46 -15.05
N LYS A 498 -26.68 34.71 -15.55
CA LYS A 498 -27.78 35.30 -16.33
C LYS A 498 -28.05 34.52 -17.62
N VAL A 499 -27.00 34.16 -18.36
CA VAL A 499 -27.10 33.44 -19.63
C VAL A 499 -27.67 32.03 -19.43
N LEU A 500 -27.28 31.37 -18.35
CA LEU A 500 -27.77 30.04 -18.00
C LEU A 500 -29.10 30.05 -17.24
N GLY A 501 -29.61 31.24 -16.88
CA GLY A 501 -30.87 31.40 -16.15
C GLY A 501 -30.78 30.93 -14.69
N ALA A 502 -29.61 31.03 -14.07
CA ALA A 502 -29.39 30.84 -12.64
C ALA A 502 -29.59 32.16 -11.86
N GLU A 503 -29.74 32.08 -10.55
CA GLU A 503 -29.78 33.24 -9.67
C GLU A 503 -28.49 34.05 -9.78
N VAL A 504 -28.62 35.35 -9.97
CA VAL A 504 -27.46 36.23 -10.17
C VAL A 504 -26.86 36.60 -8.81
N PRO A 505 -25.59 36.22 -8.52
CA PRO A 505 -24.96 36.53 -7.24
C PRO A 505 -24.75 38.04 -7.07
N LYS A 506 -24.94 38.52 -5.83
CA LYS A 506 -24.73 39.92 -5.46
C LYS A 506 -23.25 40.17 -5.15
N GLY A 507 -22.54 40.87 -6.03
CA GLY A 507 -21.15 41.29 -5.80
C GLY A 507 -20.09 40.23 -6.09
N ALA A 508 -20.29 39.42 -7.13
CA ALA A 508 -19.39 38.34 -7.52
C ALA A 508 -17.93 38.81 -7.62
N LYS A 509 -17.07 38.30 -6.74
CA LYS A 509 -15.63 38.32 -6.93
C LYS A 509 -15.27 37.10 -7.77
N ASP A 510 -14.73 37.37 -8.95
CA ASP A 510 -14.30 36.31 -9.86
C ASP A 510 -13.02 35.65 -9.30
N CYS A 511 -12.01 36.42 -8.87
CA CYS A 511 -10.78 35.87 -8.28
C CYS A 511 -10.75 36.03 -6.75
N ALA A 512 -10.21 35.02 -6.05
CA ALA A 512 -10.19 34.97 -4.58
C ALA A 512 -9.21 35.96 -3.91
N GLU A 513 -8.56 36.85 -4.68
CA GLU A 513 -7.76 37.96 -4.17
C GLU A 513 -8.06 39.24 -4.97
N GLU A 514 -9.01 40.02 -4.44
CA GLU A 514 -8.92 41.48 -4.27
C GLU A 514 -9.61 41.88 -2.95
#